data_AF-A0A6P2AEA8-F1
#
_entry.id   AF-A0A6P2AEA8-F1
#
_cell.length_a   1.000
_cell.length_b   1.000
_cell.length_c   1.000
_cell.angle_alpha   90.00
_cell.angle_beta   90.00
_cell.angle_gamma   90.00
#
_symmetry.space_group_name_H-M   'P 1'
#
loop_
_entity.id
_entity.type
_entity.pdbx_description
1 polymer ?
#
loop_
_entity_poly.entity_id
_entity_poly.type
_entity_poly.pdbx_seq_one_letter_code
_entity_poly.pdbx_strand_id
1 'polypeptide(L)'
;MSQKTLAIDRLATILILIFSLIIALLIWTGEVCGENCFLHTGPKVNYFSWENKVIGAEDVAFILGFDRPIDRQSVEASLSIEPPLPGRISWAGRRMAYTLNQPAPYGEVYQINIPQGQGLTGESLQPFVREVVSRDRALAFISTTGPTLGQLILYNFTTKEQKILTPANLIVTNFLFYPQGDKILFAAADKQETDAVRKQQLYTINTGLNGSNNQPELTLILDNKDYQNNQFDLSADGQKIVVQRIKRDNPLDFDLWLIESGKAPKPLNIQGGNFLIAPDSQTLAVAQGEGIALISLVTDQEPLNFLPSFGQVLTFSRDGSAAALVNFNTDNPDLRYTRSLFYVNNRGVKLEVFNTTGSIIDCEFNANSTHLYCLMTELIEGDFYQENPYFVVINLETLELIPLLELTNYQDMNISIAPDGLGLIFDQVITNEPQANQDNYRQVEAVSYLFSQLTNSVETRQNLRTNSGAEIIGGNLWLLLIPPTELNDLRQVSLEELPFVGFRPQWSP
;
A
#
# COMPACT_ATOMS: atom_id res chain seq x y z
N MET A 1 -61.49 -12.18 -66.14
CA MET A 1 -61.59 -11.94 -64.69
C MET A 1 -60.24 -11.39 -64.21
N SER A 2 -60.13 -10.09 -63.97
CA SER A 2 -58.94 -9.46 -63.43
C SER A 2 -59.23 -9.10 -61.98
N GLN A 3 -58.72 -9.89 -61.03
CA GLN A 3 -58.82 -9.59 -59.61
C GLN A 3 -57.98 -8.34 -59.34
N LYS A 4 -58.66 -7.21 -59.12
CA LYS A 4 -58.03 -6.00 -58.57
C LYS A 4 -57.61 -6.30 -57.14
N THR A 5 -56.33 -6.62 -56.96
CA THR A 5 -55.66 -6.68 -55.64
C THR A 5 -55.91 -5.36 -54.89
N LEU A 6 -56.45 -5.43 -53.67
CA LEU A 6 -56.66 -4.25 -52.81
C LEU A 6 -55.31 -3.56 -52.55
N ALA A 7 -55.33 -2.24 -52.33
CA ALA A 7 -54.13 -1.44 -52.08
C ALA A 7 -53.28 -1.96 -50.91
N ILE A 8 -53.92 -2.56 -49.90
CA ILE A 8 -53.28 -3.24 -48.77
C ILE A 8 -52.44 -4.45 -49.20
N ASP A 9 -52.92 -5.20 -50.19
CA ASP A 9 -52.29 -6.44 -50.65
C ASP A 9 -50.97 -6.13 -51.37
N ARG A 10 -50.93 -5.02 -52.12
CA ARG A 10 -49.71 -4.49 -52.76
C ARG A 10 -48.71 -3.96 -51.74
N LEU A 11 -49.20 -3.29 -50.70
CA LEU A 11 -48.35 -2.75 -49.64
C LEU A 11 -47.72 -3.86 -48.80
N ALA A 12 -48.49 -4.92 -48.52
CA ALA A 12 -48.01 -6.13 -47.85
C ALA A 12 -46.98 -6.89 -48.70
N THR A 13 -47.21 -7.08 -50.01
CA THR A 13 -46.23 -7.75 -50.88
C THR A 13 -44.93 -6.95 -51.01
N ILE A 14 -45.00 -5.62 -51.07
CA ILE A 14 -43.80 -4.76 -51.06
C ILE A 14 -43.03 -4.91 -49.75
N LEU A 15 -43.73 -4.90 -48.60
CA LEU A 15 -43.10 -5.08 -47.29
C LEU A 15 -42.47 -6.46 -47.11
N ILE A 16 -43.15 -7.52 -47.58
CA ILE A 16 -42.60 -8.88 -47.57
C ILE A 16 -41.36 -8.96 -48.45
N LEU A 17 -41.36 -8.35 -49.64
CA LEU A 17 -40.18 -8.30 -50.52
C LEU A 17 -39.02 -7.55 -49.88
N ILE A 18 -39.29 -6.39 -49.26
CA ILE A 18 -38.27 -5.60 -48.57
C ILE A 18 -37.69 -6.38 -47.39
N PHE A 19 -38.52 -6.98 -46.53
CA PHE A 19 -38.01 -7.77 -45.41
C PHE A 19 -37.30 -9.03 -45.86
N SER A 20 -37.78 -9.71 -46.90
CA SER A 20 -37.10 -10.87 -47.48
C SER A 20 -35.74 -10.49 -48.05
N LEU A 21 -35.65 -9.32 -48.70
CA LEU A 21 -34.39 -8.79 -49.21
C LEU A 21 -33.43 -8.40 -48.08
N ILE A 22 -33.93 -7.78 -47.00
CA ILE A 22 -33.14 -7.44 -45.81
C ILE A 22 -32.64 -8.72 -45.12
N ILE A 23 -33.49 -9.73 -44.95
CA ILE A 23 -33.12 -11.01 -44.34
C ILE A 23 -32.10 -11.75 -45.21
N ALA A 24 -32.31 -11.80 -46.53
CA ALA A 24 -31.35 -12.39 -47.46
C ALA A 24 -30.01 -11.64 -47.45
N LEU A 25 -30.04 -10.30 -47.36
CA LEU A 25 -28.84 -9.47 -47.23
C LEU A 25 -28.11 -9.76 -45.91
N LEU A 26 -28.83 -9.87 -44.79
CA LEU A 26 -28.26 -10.17 -43.46
C LEU A 26 -27.64 -11.58 -43.38
N ILE A 27 -28.26 -12.57 -44.03
CA ILE A 27 -27.72 -13.94 -44.09
C ILE A 27 -26.47 -13.96 -44.99
N TRP A 28 -26.52 -13.28 -46.13
CA TRP A 28 -25.42 -13.24 -47.09
C TRP A 28 -24.20 -12.45 -46.57
N THR A 29 -24.40 -11.36 -45.82
CA THR A 29 -23.29 -10.64 -45.17
C THR A 29 -22.64 -11.45 -44.04
N GLY A 30 -23.37 -12.39 -43.44
CA GLY A 30 -22.84 -13.31 -42.44
C GLY A 30 -21.81 -14.29 -42.98
N GLU A 31 -22.01 -14.83 -44.19
CA GLU A 31 -21.09 -15.80 -44.83
C GLU A 31 -19.88 -15.15 -45.52
N VAL A 32 -19.99 -13.90 -45.97
CA VAL A 32 -18.96 -13.23 -46.80
C VAL A 32 -17.91 -12.46 -45.98
N CYS A 33 -18.22 -12.03 -44.76
CA CYS A 33 -17.39 -11.04 -44.04
C CYS A 33 -16.25 -11.60 -43.16
N GLY A 34 -16.04 -12.91 -43.06
CA GLY A 34 -14.96 -13.46 -42.22
C GLY A 34 -15.02 -12.99 -40.76
N GLU A 35 -13.86 -12.87 -40.10
CA GLU A 35 -13.75 -12.51 -38.66
C GLU A 35 -14.15 -11.06 -38.33
N ASN A 36 -14.31 -10.19 -39.33
CA ASN A 36 -14.60 -8.75 -39.15
C ASN A 36 -16.04 -8.37 -39.54
N CYS A 37 -17.02 -9.21 -39.22
CA CYS A 37 -18.42 -8.90 -39.47
C CYS A 37 -19.02 -8.05 -38.34
N PHE A 38 -19.65 -6.92 -38.68
CA PHE A 38 -20.49 -6.14 -37.74
C PHE A 38 -21.68 -6.97 -37.20
N LEU A 39 -22.04 -8.06 -37.89
CA LEU A 39 -23.10 -9.01 -37.55
C LEU A 39 -22.52 -10.37 -37.11
N HIS A 40 -21.45 -10.38 -36.30
CA HIS A 40 -20.97 -11.64 -35.73
C HIS A 40 -22.01 -12.19 -34.73
N THR A 41 -22.55 -13.38 -35.02
CA THR A 41 -23.64 -14.02 -34.26
C THR A 41 -23.16 -15.06 -33.25
N GLY A 42 -21.85 -15.27 -33.16
CA GLY A 42 -21.20 -16.19 -32.23
C GLY A 42 -21.22 -15.68 -30.78
N PRO A 43 -20.82 -16.54 -29.81
CA PRO A 43 -20.63 -16.12 -28.42
C PRO A 43 -19.66 -14.94 -28.33
N LYS A 44 -19.83 -14.11 -27.30
CA LYS A 44 -18.89 -13.01 -27.03
C LYS A 44 -18.74 -12.76 -25.54
N VAL A 45 -17.62 -12.12 -25.19
CA VAL A 45 -17.46 -11.51 -23.87
C VAL A 45 -18.39 -10.29 -23.80
N ASN A 46 -19.35 -10.33 -22.88
CA ASN A 46 -20.31 -9.23 -22.66
C ASN A 46 -20.04 -8.45 -21.37
N TYR A 47 -19.13 -8.94 -20.53
CA TYR A 47 -18.76 -8.32 -19.27
C TYR A 47 -17.29 -8.59 -18.98
N PHE A 48 -16.58 -7.55 -18.56
CA PHE A 48 -15.21 -7.63 -18.08
C PHE A 48 -15.06 -6.78 -16.82
N SER A 49 -14.59 -7.36 -15.72
CA SER A 49 -14.58 -6.67 -14.42
C SER A 49 -13.52 -5.58 -14.27
N TRP A 50 -12.46 -5.58 -15.10
CA TRP A 50 -11.46 -4.50 -15.12
C TRP A 50 -11.67 -3.52 -16.27
N GLU A 51 -12.83 -3.56 -16.94
CA GLU A 51 -13.14 -2.61 -18.00
C GLU A 51 -13.09 -1.17 -17.46
N ASN A 52 -12.27 -0.32 -18.08
CA ASN A 52 -12.04 1.09 -17.68
C ASN A 52 -11.57 1.27 -16.21
N LYS A 53 -10.87 0.28 -15.66
CA LYS A 53 -10.33 0.33 -14.31
C LYS A 53 -8.81 0.46 -14.33
N VAL A 54 -8.26 1.35 -13.51
CA VAL A 54 -6.84 1.31 -13.13
C VAL A 54 -6.69 0.30 -12.00
N ILE A 55 -5.92 -0.76 -12.23
CA ILE A 55 -5.81 -1.88 -11.28
C ILE A 55 -4.71 -1.63 -10.25
N GLY A 56 -5.01 -1.90 -8.99
CA GLY A 56 -4.07 -1.84 -7.87
C GLY A 56 -3.75 -3.23 -7.32
N ALA A 57 -2.97 -3.30 -6.25
CA ALA A 57 -2.57 -4.55 -5.64
C ALA A 57 -3.73 -5.31 -4.95
N GLU A 58 -4.86 -4.66 -4.71
CA GLU A 58 -6.12 -5.31 -4.30
C GLU A 58 -6.84 -6.04 -5.44
N ASP A 59 -6.51 -5.72 -6.70
CA ASP A 59 -7.14 -6.29 -7.89
C ASP A 59 -6.44 -7.58 -8.32
N VAL A 60 -6.56 -8.61 -7.49
CA VAL A 60 -5.91 -9.91 -7.71
C VAL A 60 -6.71 -10.86 -8.60
N ALA A 61 -7.86 -10.44 -9.13
CA ALA A 61 -8.64 -11.26 -10.06
C ALA A 61 -9.50 -10.43 -11.01
N PHE A 62 -9.69 -10.95 -12.24
CA PHE A 62 -10.67 -10.44 -13.18
C PHE A 62 -11.69 -11.50 -13.60
N ILE A 63 -12.87 -11.03 -14.01
CA ILE A 63 -13.98 -11.85 -14.45
C ILE A 63 -14.34 -11.51 -15.90
N LEU A 64 -14.42 -12.53 -16.74
CA LEU A 64 -15.03 -12.47 -18.06
C LEU A 64 -16.40 -13.13 -18.03
N GLY A 65 -17.43 -12.37 -18.38
CA GLY A 65 -18.78 -12.88 -18.59
C GLY A 65 -19.04 -13.12 -20.07
N PHE A 66 -19.63 -14.26 -20.38
CA PHE A 66 -20.02 -14.64 -21.73
C PHE A 66 -21.54 -14.54 -21.89
N ASP A 67 -21.98 -14.07 -23.06
CA ASP A 67 -23.41 -13.96 -23.37
C ASP A 67 -24.08 -15.32 -23.64
N ARG A 68 -23.30 -16.39 -23.86
CA ARG A 68 -23.76 -17.76 -24.10
C ARG A 68 -22.82 -18.78 -23.45
N PRO A 69 -23.26 -20.04 -23.27
CA PRO A 69 -22.35 -21.13 -22.89
C PRO A 69 -21.24 -21.33 -23.92
N ILE A 70 -20.02 -21.52 -23.43
CA ILE A 70 -18.80 -21.67 -24.25
C ILE A 70 -18.07 -22.97 -23.90
N ASP A 71 -17.27 -23.46 -24.83
CA ASP A 71 -16.28 -24.49 -24.56
C ASP A 71 -15.12 -23.86 -23.76
N ARG A 72 -15.03 -24.24 -22.49
CA ARG A 72 -14.05 -23.71 -21.54
C ARG A 72 -12.63 -24.00 -21.97
N GLN A 73 -12.34 -25.21 -22.47
CA GLN A 73 -10.99 -25.59 -22.86
C GLN A 73 -10.48 -24.74 -24.02
N SER A 74 -11.37 -24.43 -24.97
CA SER A 74 -11.04 -23.56 -26.10
C SER A 74 -10.64 -22.14 -25.66
N VAL A 75 -11.34 -21.58 -24.66
CA VAL A 75 -11.05 -20.24 -24.13
C VAL A 75 -9.82 -20.23 -23.25
N GLU A 76 -9.68 -21.22 -22.36
CA GLU A 76 -8.51 -21.36 -21.48
C GLU A 76 -7.20 -21.49 -22.28
N ALA A 77 -7.21 -22.29 -23.36
CA ALA A 77 -6.05 -22.47 -24.21
C ALA A 77 -5.73 -21.24 -25.08
N SER A 78 -6.70 -20.36 -25.30
CA SER A 78 -6.52 -19.15 -26.11
C SER A 78 -6.25 -17.89 -25.30
N LEU A 79 -6.52 -17.87 -24.00
CA LEU A 79 -6.29 -16.70 -23.16
C LEU A 79 -4.79 -16.38 -23.08
N SER A 80 -4.42 -15.17 -23.46
CA SER A 80 -3.08 -14.62 -23.24
C SER A 80 -3.15 -13.24 -22.58
N ILE A 81 -2.13 -12.94 -21.77
CA ILE A 81 -1.96 -11.65 -21.11
C ILE A 81 -0.53 -11.18 -21.38
N GLU A 82 -0.37 -9.97 -21.89
CA GLU A 82 0.94 -9.38 -22.23
C GLU A 82 1.10 -8.00 -21.58
N PRO A 83 2.11 -7.75 -20.72
CA PRO A 83 3.08 -8.72 -20.17
C PRO A 83 2.43 -9.88 -19.39
N PRO A 84 3.11 -11.03 -19.23
CA PRO A 84 2.54 -12.18 -18.54
C PRO A 84 2.14 -11.88 -17.09
N LEU A 85 0.89 -12.19 -16.73
CA LEU A 85 0.40 -12.18 -15.35
C LEU A 85 0.02 -13.61 -14.94
N PRO A 86 0.90 -14.36 -14.27
CA PRO A 86 0.62 -15.74 -13.87
C PRO A 86 -0.56 -15.84 -12.92
N GLY A 87 -1.43 -16.82 -13.14
CA GLY A 87 -2.62 -17.02 -12.34
C GLY A 87 -3.32 -18.34 -12.61
N ARG A 88 -4.53 -18.45 -12.09
CA ARG A 88 -5.37 -19.66 -12.16
C ARG A 88 -6.76 -19.31 -12.66
N ILE A 89 -7.30 -20.19 -13.49
CA ILE A 89 -8.65 -20.05 -14.04
C ILE A 89 -9.64 -20.83 -13.19
N SER A 90 -10.81 -20.25 -12.95
CA SER A 90 -11.96 -20.92 -12.38
C SER A 90 -13.25 -20.49 -13.09
N TRP A 91 -14.30 -21.31 -12.97
CA TRP A 91 -15.57 -21.07 -13.68
C TRP A 91 -16.77 -21.15 -12.76
N ALA A 92 -17.72 -20.24 -13.00
CA ALA A 92 -19.06 -20.28 -12.42
C ALA A 92 -20.10 -20.01 -13.52
N GLY A 93 -20.71 -21.08 -14.05
CA GLY A 93 -21.66 -20.98 -15.16
C GLY A 93 -21.01 -20.43 -16.43
N ARG A 94 -21.44 -19.23 -16.87
CA ARG A 94 -20.93 -18.48 -18.03
C ARG A 94 -19.91 -17.40 -17.65
N ARG A 95 -19.31 -17.49 -16.46
CA ARG A 95 -18.30 -16.55 -16.00
C ARG A 95 -17.00 -17.30 -15.76
N MET A 96 -15.93 -16.78 -16.35
CA MET A 96 -14.55 -17.17 -16.07
C MET A 96 -13.97 -16.17 -15.08
N ALA A 97 -13.32 -16.64 -14.02
CA ALA A 97 -12.47 -15.81 -13.19
C ALA A 97 -11.02 -16.23 -13.41
N TYR A 98 -10.15 -15.25 -13.61
CA TYR A 98 -8.70 -15.41 -13.62
C TYR A 98 -8.15 -14.78 -12.34
N THR A 99 -7.57 -15.58 -11.46
CA THR A 99 -6.98 -15.12 -10.17
C THR A 99 -5.47 -15.12 -10.30
N LEU A 100 -4.86 -13.95 -10.10
CA LEU A 100 -3.41 -13.79 -10.16
C LEU A 100 -2.75 -14.54 -8.99
N ASN A 101 -1.54 -15.04 -9.22
CA ASN A 101 -0.72 -15.60 -8.16
C ASN A 101 -0.12 -14.50 -7.27
N GLN A 102 0.09 -13.31 -7.81
CA GLN A 102 0.61 -12.11 -7.16
C GLN A 102 -0.05 -10.86 -7.76
N PRO A 103 -0.07 -9.73 -7.04
CA PRO A 103 -0.48 -8.46 -7.62
C PRO A 103 0.17 -8.16 -8.97
N ALA A 104 -0.55 -7.47 -9.85
CA ALA A 104 0.03 -6.99 -11.09
C ALA A 104 1.11 -5.93 -10.78
N PRO A 105 2.33 -6.04 -11.35
CA PRO A 105 3.33 -4.98 -11.27
C PRO A 105 2.78 -3.62 -11.68
N TYR A 106 3.14 -2.59 -10.91
CA TYR A 106 2.72 -1.20 -11.13
C TYR A 106 3.51 -0.53 -12.26
N GLY A 107 2.89 0.44 -12.91
CA GLY A 107 3.46 1.21 -14.00
C GLY A 107 3.39 0.53 -15.38
N GLU A 108 2.64 -0.56 -15.48
CA GLU A 108 2.53 -1.39 -16.68
C GLU A 108 1.15 -1.29 -17.34
N VAL A 109 1.15 -1.54 -18.65
CA VAL A 109 -0.05 -1.67 -19.49
C VAL A 109 -0.16 -3.12 -19.95
N TYR A 110 -1.28 -3.77 -19.61
CA TYR A 110 -1.54 -5.17 -19.92
C TYR A 110 -2.59 -5.30 -21.03
N GLN A 111 -2.34 -6.20 -21.98
CA GLN A 111 -3.29 -6.62 -22.99
C GLN A 111 -3.84 -8.00 -22.65
N ILE A 112 -5.13 -8.11 -22.42
CA ILE A 112 -5.85 -9.37 -22.20
C ILE A 112 -6.52 -9.76 -23.51
N ASN A 113 -6.11 -10.91 -24.03
CA ASN A 113 -6.45 -11.37 -25.37
C ASN A 113 -7.08 -12.75 -25.33
N ILE A 114 -8.18 -12.91 -26.07
CA ILE A 114 -8.77 -14.20 -26.45
C ILE A 114 -9.01 -14.11 -27.96
N PRO A 115 -7.98 -14.38 -28.79
CA PRO A 115 -8.10 -14.29 -30.24
C PRO A 115 -9.08 -15.30 -30.82
N GLN A 116 -9.24 -16.46 -30.17
CA GLN A 116 -10.13 -17.53 -30.64
C GLN A 116 -10.79 -18.26 -29.47
N GLY A 117 -11.88 -18.95 -29.76
CA GLY A 117 -12.63 -19.76 -28.81
C GLY A 117 -13.88 -20.30 -29.48
N GLN A 118 -14.60 -21.19 -28.79
CA GLN A 118 -15.79 -21.82 -29.35
C GLN A 118 -16.96 -21.80 -28.36
N GLY A 119 -18.17 -21.68 -28.90
CA GLY A 119 -19.42 -22.00 -28.21
C GLY A 119 -19.52 -23.50 -27.96
N LEU A 120 -20.41 -23.93 -27.05
CA LEU A 120 -20.68 -25.37 -26.85
C LEU A 120 -21.21 -26.06 -28.11
N THR A 121 -21.78 -25.30 -29.04
CA THR A 121 -22.31 -25.77 -30.32
C THR A 121 -21.34 -25.58 -31.49
N GLY A 122 -20.09 -25.18 -31.22
CA GLY A 122 -19.00 -25.07 -32.20
C GLY A 122 -18.92 -23.73 -32.93
N GLU A 123 -19.75 -22.75 -32.60
CA GLU A 123 -19.63 -21.40 -33.18
C GLU A 123 -18.37 -20.70 -32.69
N SER A 124 -17.68 -19.97 -33.55
CA SER A 124 -16.52 -19.18 -33.15
C SER A 124 -16.90 -18.07 -32.16
N LEU A 125 -16.10 -17.93 -31.11
CA LEU A 125 -16.14 -16.80 -30.18
C LEU A 125 -15.66 -15.54 -30.90
N GLN A 126 -16.34 -14.42 -30.67
CA GLN A 126 -15.85 -13.12 -31.10
C GLN A 126 -14.50 -12.80 -30.43
N PRO A 127 -13.45 -12.44 -31.19
CA PRO A 127 -12.16 -12.07 -30.61
C PRO A 127 -12.32 -10.98 -29.54
N PHE A 128 -11.69 -11.20 -28.40
CA PHE A 128 -11.70 -10.27 -27.27
C PHE A 128 -10.28 -9.74 -27.03
N VAL A 129 -10.16 -8.41 -27.03
CA VAL A 129 -8.91 -7.70 -26.74
C VAL A 129 -9.25 -6.53 -25.84
N ARG A 130 -8.60 -6.42 -24.69
CA ARG A 130 -8.74 -5.30 -23.78
C ARG A 130 -7.40 -4.88 -23.20
N GLU A 131 -7.23 -3.57 -23.13
CA GLU A 131 -6.10 -2.94 -22.44
C GLU A 131 -6.51 -2.61 -21.01
N VAL A 132 -5.63 -2.89 -20.06
CA VAL A 132 -5.79 -2.57 -18.64
C VAL A 132 -4.50 -1.93 -18.16
N VAL A 133 -4.62 -0.86 -17.39
CA VAL A 133 -3.47 -0.12 -16.86
C VAL A 133 -3.37 -0.37 -15.36
N SER A 134 -2.19 -0.68 -14.88
CA SER A 134 -1.90 -0.72 -13.44
C SER A 134 -1.63 0.67 -12.89
N ARG A 135 -1.79 0.86 -11.58
CA ARG A 135 -1.42 2.11 -10.91
C ARG A 135 0.03 2.48 -11.19
N ASP A 136 0.33 3.77 -11.13
CA ASP A 136 1.69 4.26 -11.23
C ASP A 136 2.53 3.74 -10.06
N ARG A 137 3.77 3.37 -10.35
CA ARG A 137 4.77 3.08 -9.33
C ARG A 137 5.32 4.41 -8.84
N ALA A 138 5.02 4.77 -7.60
CA ALA A 138 5.48 6.01 -7.00
C ALA A 138 5.85 5.82 -5.53
N LEU A 139 6.75 6.65 -5.02
CA LEU A 139 7.04 6.75 -3.59
C LEU A 139 6.97 8.21 -3.14
N ALA A 140 6.70 8.42 -1.85
CA ALA A 140 6.90 9.72 -1.20
C ALA A 140 7.94 9.61 -0.07
N PHE A 141 8.60 10.72 0.24
CA PHE A 141 9.58 10.82 1.33
C PHE A 141 9.68 12.26 1.83
N ILE A 142 10.28 12.45 3.01
CA ILE A 142 10.57 13.78 3.56
C ILE A 142 12.00 14.17 3.18
N SER A 143 12.16 15.29 2.49
CA SER A 143 13.48 15.76 2.01
C SER A 143 14.32 16.34 3.16
N THR A 144 15.63 16.03 3.12
CA THR A 144 16.63 16.63 4.01
C THR A 144 17.52 17.65 3.29
N THR A 145 17.15 18.07 2.07
CA THR A 145 17.98 18.97 1.24
C THR A 145 17.59 20.43 1.41
N GLY A 146 18.58 21.33 1.53
CA GLY A 146 18.41 22.75 1.90
C GLY A 146 17.08 23.42 1.51
N PRO A 147 16.83 23.73 0.22
CA PRO A 147 15.61 24.44 -0.18
C PRO A 147 14.30 23.67 0.06
N THR A 148 14.38 22.34 0.14
CA THR A 148 13.21 21.48 0.34
C THR A 148 13.18 20.78 1.70
N LEU A 149 13.98 21.28 2.65
CA LEU A 149 14.16 20.68 3.96
C LEU A 149 12.81 20.55 4.69
N GLY A 150 12.44 19.32 5.00
CA GLY A 150 11.20 18.97 5.69
C GLY A 150 9.96 18.95 4.80
N GLN A 151 10.08 19.10 3.47
CA GLN A 151 8.95 18.99 2.56
C GLN A 151 8.72 17.56 2.10
N LEU A 152 7.46 17.21 1.81
CA LEU A 152 7.12 15.95 1.15
C LEU A 152 7.44 16.05 -0.34
N ILE A 153 8.22 15.08 -0.80
CA ILE A 153 8.55 14.88 -2.20
C ILE A 153 7.85 13.61 -2.66
N LEU A 154 7.22 13.66 -3.81
CA LEU A 154 6.67 12.51 -4.53
C LEU A 154 7.53 12.26 -5.76
N TYR A 155 8.00 11.02 -5.94
CA TYR A 155 8.65 10.57 -7.15
C TYR A 155 7.83 9.47 -7.80
N ASN A 156 7.45 9.67 -9.07
CA ASN A 156 6.72 8.70 -9.87
C ASN A 156 7.70 8.02 -10.84
N PHE A 157 7.98 6.73 -10.63
CA PHE A 157 8.87 5.94 -11.46
C PHE A 157 8.29 5.66 -12.85
N THR A 158 6.96 5.57 -12.95
CA THR A 158 6.25 5.35 -14.21
C THR A 158 6.41 6.55 -15.15
N THR A 159 6.15 7.76 -14.65
CA THR A 159 6.28 9.00 -15.45
C THR A 159 7.68 9.60 -15.42
N LYS A 160 8.53 9.18 -14.46
CA LYS A 160 9.86 9.74 -14.15
C LYS A 160 9.81 11.21 -13.72
N GLU A 161 8.73 11.59 -13.05
CA GLU A 161 8.52 12.95 -12.57
C GLU A 161 8.68 13.05 -11.05
N GLN A 162 9.34 14.12 -10.61
CA GLN A 162 9.45 14.50 -9.20
C GLN A 162 8.59 15.73 -8.92
N LYS A 163 7.87 15.71 -7.80
CA LYS A 163 6.98 16.79 -7.39
C LYS A 163 7.16 17.11 -5.91
N ILE A 164 7.30 18.40 -5.60
CA ILE A 164 7.22 18.90 -4.21
C ILE A 164 5.74 19.05 -3.88
N LEU A 165 5.26 18.37 -2.85
CA LEU A 165 3.85 18.39 -2.48
C LEU A 165 3.55 19.52 -1.50
N THR A 166 4.31 19.63 -0.41
CA THR A 166 3.96 20.53 0.70
C THR A 166 4.53 21.94 0.52
N PRO A 167 3.93 22.97 1.13
CA PRO A 167 4.50 24.33 1.16
C PRO A 167 5.86 24.42 1.88
N ALA A 168 6.70 25.38 1.47
CA ALA A 168 8.04 25.57 2.02
C ALA A 168 8.09 26.11 3.45
N ASN A 169 6.97 26.62 3.98
CA ASN A 169 6.85 27.09 5.36
C ASN A 169 6.49 25.98 6.35
N LEU A 170 6.26 24.74 5.89
CA LEU A 170 5.93 23.60 6.74
C LEU A 170 7.11 22.61 6.83
N ILE A 171 7.34 22.08 8.03
CA ILE A 171 8.21 20.93 8.27
C ILE A 171 7.33 19.72 8.57
N VAL A 172 7.37 18.73 7.69
CA VAL A 172 6.67 17.45 7.84
C VAL A 172 7.48 16.53 8.74
N THR A 173 6.78 15.87 9.67
CA THR A 173 7.37 14.97 10.67
C THR A 173 6.96 13.51 10.43
N ASN A 174 5.75 13.29 9.93
CA ASN A 174 5.21 11.96 9.62
C ASN A 174 4.09 12.05 8.57
N PHE A 175 3.85 10.99 7.81
CA PHE A 175 2.79 10.93 6.82
C PHE A 175 2.32 9.50 6.52
N LEU A 176 1.13 9.39 5.94
CA LEU A 176 0.51 8.17 5.44
C LEU A 176 -0.22 8.45 4.13
N PHE A 177 -0.06 7.58 3.14
CA PHE A 177 -0.91 7.63 1.94
C PHE A 177 -2.35 7.24 2.25
N TYR A 178 -3.29 7.89 1.56
CA TYR A 178 -4.65 7.37 1.47
C TYR A 178 -4.66 6.07 0.64
N PRO A 179 -5.62 5.15 0.88
CA PRO A 179 -5.64 3.83 0.25
C PRO A 179 -5.65 3.82 -1.29
N GLN A 180 -6.10 4.91 -1.92
CA GLN A 180 -6.11 5.07 -3.38
C GLN A 180 -4.88 5.81 -3.92
N GLY A 181 -3.94 6.22 -3.06
CA GLY A 181 -2.73 6.96 -3.44
C GLY A 181 -2.96 8.40 -3.93
N ASP A 182 -4.22 8.85 -4.03
CA ASP A 182 -4.61 10.18 -4.53
C ASP A 182 -4.32 11.31 -3.53
N LYS A 183 -4.17 10.97 -2.24
CA LYS A 183 -3.91 11.89 -1.14
C LYS A 183 -2.87 11.35 -0.17
N ILE A 184 -2.26 12.26 0.57
CA ILE A 184 -1.41 11.98 1.73
C ILE A 184 -1.98 12.72 2.94
N LEU A 185 -2.17 12.02 4.05
CA LEU A 185 -2.36 12.58 5.39
C LEU A 185 -0.97 12.80 6.00
N PHE A 186 -0.70 13.97 6.55
CA PHE A 186 0.60 14.24 7.16
C PHE A 186 0.52 15.17 8.37
N ALA A 187 1.46 14.98 9.29
CA ALA A 187 1.71 15.89 10.40
C ALA A 187 2.81 16.88 10.03
N ALA A 188 2.57 18.16 10.27
CA ALA A 188 3.55 19.21 10.04
C ALA A 188 3.38 20.39 10.99
N ALA A 189 4.46 21.13 11.22
CA ALA A 189 4.46 22.39 11.94
C ALA A 189 5.03 23.52 11.07
N ASP A 190 4.72 24.76 11.43
CA ASP A 190 5.36 25.91 10.81
C ASP A 190 6.87 25.89 11.10
N LYS A 191 7.67 26.16 10.06
CA LYS A 191 9.13 26.16 10.11
C LYS A 191 9.71 27.16 11.11
N GLN A 192 8.95 28.18 11.52
CA GLN A 192 9.35 29.15 12.54
C GLN A 192 9.23 28.61 13.98
N GLU A 193 8.49 27.51 14.17
CA GLU A 193 8.32 26.89 15.48
C GLU A 193 9.63 26.25 15.97
N THR A 194 9.92 26.41 17.26
CA THR A 194 11.15 25.85 17.87
C THR A 194 11.07 24.34 18.12
N ASP A 195 9.84 23.81 18.19
CA ASP A 195 9.56 22.42 18.49
C ASP A 195 8.45 21.92 17.55
N ALA A 196 8.86 21.51 16.34
CA ALA A 196 7.95 21.09 15.29
C ALA A 196 7.05 19.93 15.73
N VAL A 197 7.59 18.94 16.46
CA VAL A 197 6.84 17.76 16.91
C VAL A 197 5.72 18.17 17.87
N ARG A 198 5.98 19.03 18.86
CA ARG A 198 4.93 19.48 19.80
C ARG A 198 3.95 20.50 19.21
N LYS A 199 4.28 21.05 18.05
CA LYS A 199 3.50 22.05 17.32
C LYS A 199 2.90 21.50 16.03
N GLN A 200 2.93 20.20 15.81
CA GLN A 200 2.37 19.63 14.59
C GLN A 200 0.84 19.68 14.54
N GLN A 201 0.33 20.01 13.37
CA GLN A 201 -1.07 19.94 12.95
C GLN A 201 -1.21 18.83 11.92
N LEU A 202 -2.42 18.32 11.71
CA LEU A 202 -2.70 17.33 10.67
C LEU A 202 -3.28 17.99 9.43
N TYR A 203 -2.74 17.63 8.28
CA TYR A 203 -3.15 18.14 6.98
C TYR A 203 -3.34 17.00 5.98
N THR A 204 -4.08 17.25 4.92
CA THR A 204 -4.08 16.42 3.72
C THR A 204 -3.58 17.19 2.52
N ILE A 205 -2.97 16.47 1.58
CA ILE A 205 -2.57 17.02 0.28
C ILE A 205 -2.79 16.03 -0.85
N ASN A 206 -3.28 16.51 -2.00
CA ASN A 206 -3.45 15.68 -3.19
C ASN A 206 -2.08 15.39 -3.84
N THR A 207 -1.88 14.14 -4.28
CA THR A 207 -0.63 13.67 -4.89
C THR A 207 -0.58 14.00 -6.38
N GLY A 208 -1.72 13.95 -7.07
CA GLY A 208 -1.81 13.97 -8.53
C GLY A 208 -1.67 12.58 -9.16
N LEU A 209 -1.54 11.52 -8.36
CA LEU A 209 -1.55 10.14 -8.85
C LEU A 209 -2.98 9.71 -9.26
N ASN A 210 -3.08 8.67 -10.08
CA ASN A 210 -4.34 8.01 -10.45
C ASN A 210 -5.39 8.96 -11.06
N GLY A 211 -4.93 9.95 -11.84
CA GLY A 211 -5.82 10.91 -12.52
C GLY A 211 -6.46 11.95 -11.59
N SER A 212 -5.99 12.08 -10.35
CA SER A 212 -6.40 13.14 -9.43
C SER A 212 -5.86 14.51 -9.86
N ASN A 213 -6.34 15.59 -9.22
CA ASN A 213 -5.91 16.95 -9.54
C ASN A 213 -4.38 17.07 -9.43
N ASN A 214 -3.72 17.43 -10.54
CA ASN A 214 -2.27 17.56 -10.59
C ASN A 214 -1.72 18.70 -9.72
N GLN A 215 -2.55 19.62 -9.24
CA GLN A 215 -2.11 20.67 -8.31
C GLN A 215 -2.24 20.22 -6.84
N PRO A 216 -1.17 20.35 -6.03
CA PRO A 216 -1.25 20.11 -4.59
C PRO A 216 -2.28 21.05 -3.95
N GLU A 217 -3.29 20.48 -3.31
CA GLU A 217 -4.29 21.21 -2.55
C GLU A 217 -4.14 20.88 -1.07
N LEU A 218 -3.66 21.84 -0.29
CA LEU A 218 -3.47 21.68 1.15
C LEU A 218 -4.78 21.91 1.89
N THR A 219 -5.19 20.95 2.73
CA THR A 219 -6.35 21.08 3.62
C THR A 219 -5.92 20.80 5.06
N LEU A 220 -6.29 21.68 6.00
CA LEU A 220 -6.10 21.43 7.44
C LEU A 220 -7.21 20.49 7.94
N ILE A 221 -6.80 19.37 8.54
CA ILE A 221 -7.70 18.37 9.14
C ILE A 221 -7.87 18.61 10.64
N LEU A 222 -6.76 18.87 11.34
CA LEU A 222 -6.79 19.04 12.79
C LEU A 222 -5.75 20.04 13.26
N ASP A 223 -6.19 21.04 14.01
CA ASP A 223 -5.30 22.02 14.64
C ASP A 223 -4.65 21.50 15.93
N ASN A 224 -3.76 22.31 16.47
CA ASN A 224 -2.95 22.02 17.65
C ASN A 224 -3.12 23.06 18.78
N LYS A 225 -4.22 23.84 18.79
CA LYS A 225 -4.38 25.01 19.66
C LYS A 225 -4.48 24.59 21.13
N ASP A 226 -5.48 23.78 21.46
CA ASP A 226 -5.73 23.33 22.84
C ASP A 226 -5.01 22.01 23.16
N TYR A 227 -4.63 21.27 22.12
CA TYR A 227 -4.01 19.95 22.23
C TYR A 227 -2.75 19.86 21.36
N GLN A 228 -1.77 19.10 21.83
CA GLN A 228 -0.70 18.56 21.01
C GLN A 228 -1.21 17.29 20.29
N ASN A 229 -0.94 17.16 19.00
CA ASN A 229 -1.23 15.95 18.23
C ASN A 229 0.06 15.09 18.15
N ASN A 230 -0.03 13.80 18.39
CA ASN A 230 1.10 12.85 18.36
C ASN A 230 0.94 11.84 17.22
N GLN A 231 1.00 10.54 17.53
CA GLN A 231 0.73 9.45 16.59
C GLN A 231 -0.67 9.59 16.00
N PHE A 232 -0.80 9.25 14.73
CA PHE A 232 -2.06 9.12 14.04
C PHE A 232 -2.03 7.88 13.14
N ASP A 233 -3.21 7.38 12.82
CA ASP A 233 -3.39 6.30 11.86
C ASP A 233 -4.63 6.56 10.99
N LEU A 234 -4.65 5.97 9.79
CA LEU A 234 -5.66 6.16 8.76
C LEU A 234 -6.32 4.82 8.41
N SER A 235 -7.65 4.77 8.40
CA SER A 235 -8.38 3.55 8.07
C SER A 235 -8.19 3.11 6.62
N ALA A 236 -8.29 1.80 6.37
CA ALA A 236 -8.11 1.20 5.03
C ALA A 236 -9.17 1.66 3.98
N ASP A 237 -10.30 2.23 4.42
CA ASP A 237 -11.30 2.90 3.57
C ASP A 237 -11.04 4.42 3.36
N GLY A 238 -10.03 4.98 4.06
CA GLY A 238 -9.66 6.39 4.05
C GLY A 238 -10.67 7.33 4.71
N GLN A 239 -11.70 6.81 5.41
CA GLN A 239 -12.78 7.65 5.96
C GLN A 239 -12.55 8.09 7.40
N LYS A 240 -11.69 7.39 8.16
CA LYS A 240 -11.46 7.61 9.59
C LYS A 240 -9.99 7.84 9.86
N ILE A 241 -9.70 8.84 10.69
CA ILE A 241 -8.38 9.09 11.24
C ILE A 241 -8.49 8.97 12.75
N VAL A 242 -7.60 8.21 13.37
CA VAL A 242 -7.44 8.20 14.82
C VAL A 242 -6.15 8.91 15.17
N VAL A 243 -6.19 9.84 16.11
CA VAL A 243 -5.03 10.63 16.54
C VAL A 243 -4.95 10.66 18.05
N GLN A 244 -3.74 10.46 18.59
CA GLN A 244 -3.49 10.69 20.00
C GLN A 244 -3.33 12.19 20.26
N ARG A 245 -4.10 12.72 21.21
CA ARG A 245 -4.06 14.13 21.61
C ARG A 245 -3.72 14.25 23.09
N ILE A 246 -2.80 15.16 23.40
CA ILE A 246 -2.43 15.53 24.78
C ILE A 246 -2.85 16.98 25.01
N LYS A 247 -3.64 17.24 26.04
CA LYS A 247 -4.09 18.59 26.35
C LYS A 247 -2.92 19.44 26.83
N ARG A 248 -2.81 20.67 26.33
CA ARG A 248 -1.63 21.53 26.61
C ARG A 248 -1.57 22.06 28.04
N ASP A 249 -2.72 22.35 28.64
CA ASP A 249 -2.83 22.87 30.02
C ASP A 249 -2.79 21.76 31.08
N ASN A 250 -3.08 20.52 30.70
CA ASN A 250 -3.06 19.35 31.56
C ASN A 250 -2.52 18.12 30.80
N PRO A 251 -1.20 17.84 30.81
CA PRO A 251 -0.63 16.70 30.11
C PRO A 251 -1.10 15.32 30.58
N LEU A 252 -1.75 15.21 31.75
CA LEU A 252 -2.38 13.97 32.22
C LEU A 252 -3.71 13.70 31.51
N ASP A 253 -4.26 14.71 30.85
CA ASP A 253 -5.45 14.62 30.00
C ASP A 253 -4.99 14.33 28.57
N PHE A 254 -4.83 13.03 28.29
CA PHE A 254 -4.55 12.54 26.94
C PHE A 254 -5.54 11.44 26.56
N ASP A 255 -5.90 11.42 25.29
CA ASP A 255 -6.93 10.54 24.74
C ASP A 255 -6.69 10.28 23.25
N LEU A 256 -7.27 9.21 22.72
CA LEU A 256 -7.41 8.99 21.30
C LEU A 256 -8.66 9.70 20.78
N TRP A 257 -8.54 10.36 19.63
CA TRP A 257 -9.63 11.11 19.00
C TRP A 257 -9.91 10.54 17.63
N LEU A 258 -11.19 10.36 17.32
CA LEU A 258 -11.68 9.97 16.01
C LEU A 258 -12.05 11.21 15.20
N ILE A 259 -11.56 11.24 13.96
CA ILE A 259 -11.89 12.26 12.96
C ILE A 259 -12.54 11.54 11.78
N GLU A 260 -13.69 12.06 11.36
CA GLU A 260 -14.41 11.60 10.17
C GLU A 260 -14.71 12.81 9.27
N SER A 261 -14.73 12.57 7.96
CA SER A 261 -15.00 13.63 6.99
C SER A 261 -16.35 14.33 7.27
N GLY A 262 -16.32 15.66 7.35
CA GLY A 262 -17.50 16.49 7.60
C GLY A 262 -18.04 16.47 9.02
N LYS A 263 -17.38 15.78 9.97
CA LYS A 263 -17.78 15.74 11.39
C LYS A 263 -16.73 16.43 12.27
N ALA A 264 -17.16 16.90 13.43
CA ALA A 264 -16.25 17.42 14.44
C ALA A 264 -15.44 16.25 15.05
N PRO A 265 -14.12 16.44 15.34
CA PRO A 265 -13.31 15.46 16.04
C PRO A 265 -13.94 15.07 17.40
N LYS A 266 -14.00 13.78 17.70
CA LYS A 266 -14.63 13.24 18.91
C LYS A 266 -13.61 12.44 19.75
N PRO A 267 -13.51 12.68 21.08
CA PRO A 267 -12.72 11.85 21.97
C PRO A 267 -13.30 10.43 22.07
N LEU A 268 -12.42 9.43 22.13
CA LEU A 268 -12.78 8.02 22.30
C LEU A 268 -12.81 7.60 23.78
N ASN A 269 -12.31 8.45 24.68
CA ASN A 269 -12.16 8.17 26.12
C ASN A 269 -11.33 6.91 26.39
N ILE A 270 -10.29 6.72 25.59
CA ILE A 270 -9.37 5.59 25.62
C ILE A 270 -7.96 6.10 25.85
N GLN A 271 -7.46 5.80 27.04
CA GLN A 271 -6.06 5.96 27.36
C GLN A 271 -5.30 4.72 26.89
N GLY A 272 -4.30 4.93 26.04
CA GLY A 272 -3.50 3.85 25.48
C GLY A 272 -2.20 4.35 24.85
N GLY A 273 -1.29 3.40 24.65
CA GLY A 273 -0.02 3.63 23.96
C GLY A 273 -0.18 3.54 22.44
N ASN A 274 0.65 2.72 21.80
CA ASN A 274 0.58 2.49 20.36
C ASN A 274 -0.78 1.93 19.94
N PHE A 275 -1.28 2.38 18.79
CA PHE A 275 -2.53 1.92 18.23
C PHE A 275 -2.46 1.80 16.71
N LEU A 276 -3.32 0.94 16.16
CA LEU A 276 -3.53 0.75 14.72
C LEU A 276 -5.01 0.47 14.45
N ILE A 277 -5.52 1.03 13.35
CA ILE A 277 -6.86 0.74 12.83
C ILE A 277 -6.75 -0.56 12.03
N ALA A 278 -7.62 -1.52 12.34
CA ALA A 278 -7.68 -2.78 11.63
C ALA A 278 -8.18 -2.59 10.18
N PRO A 279 -7.87 -3.51 9.25
CA PRO A 279 -8.27 -3.41 7.83
C PRO A 279 -9.78 -3.33 7.59
N ASP A 280 -10.60 -3.79 8.55
CA ASP A 280 -12.06 -3.65 8.49
C ASP A 280 -12.55 -2.19 8.60
N SER A 281 -11.65 -1.25 8.89
CA SER A 281 -11.91 0.18 9.10
C SER A 281 -12.90 0.49 10.23
N GLN A 282 -13.14 -0.48 11.11
CA GLN A 282 -14.17 -0.43 12.15
C GLN A 282 -13.62 -0.82 13.52
N THR A 283 -12.48 -1.51 13.56
CA THR A 283 -11.82 -1.94 14.79
C THR A 283 -10.54 -1.15 15.00
N LEU A 284 -10.31 -0.67 16.22
CA LEU A 284 -9.06 -0.04 16.66
C LEU A 284 -8.38 -0.98 17.65
N ALA A 285 -7.14 -1.36 17.38
CA ALA A 285 -6.31 -2.11 18.31
C ALA A 285 -5.40 -1.13 19.06
N VAL A 286 -5.46 -1.14 20.39
CA VAL A 286 -4.74 -0.20 21.26
C VAL A 286 -3.98 -0.96 22.32
N ALA A 287 -2.69 -0.67 22.47
CA ALA A 287 -1.90 -1.15 23.60
C ALA A 287 -2.38 -0.51 24.89
N GLN A 288 -2.91 -1.32 25.81
CA GLN A 288 -3.51 -0.87 27.05
C GLN A 288 -3.22 -1.85 28.19
N GLY A 289 -2.58 -1.36 29.27
CA GLY A 289 -2.16 -2.19 30.39
C GLY A 289 -1.15 -3.26 29.94
N GLU A 290 -1.47 -4.53 30.19
CA GLU A 290 -0.64 -5.70 29.84
C GLU A 290 -1.17 -6.45 28.60
N GLY A 291 -1.92 -5.77 27.73
CA GLY A 291 -2.54 -6.39 26.56
C GLY A 291 -2.91 -5.40 25.46
N ILE A 292 -3.58 -5.92 24.43
CA ILE A 292 -4.17 -5.12 23.35
C ILE A 292 -5.69 -5.12 23.48
N ALA A 293 -6.29 -3.94 23.64
CA ALA A 293 -7.73 -3.74 23.57
C ALA A 293 -8.17 -3.59 22.11
N LEU A 294 -9.22 -4.31 21.70
CA LEU A 294 -9.89 -4.16 20.41
C LEU A 294 -11.18 -3.37 20.63
N ILE A 295 -11.29 -2.19 20.03
CA ILE A 295 -12.36 -1.22 20.24
C ILE A 295 -13.12 -0.99 18.94
N SER A 296 -14.44 -0.81 19.03
CA SER A 296 -15.24 -0.40 17.87
C SER A 296 -15.12 1.10 17.61
N LEU A 297 -14.85 1.49 16.36
CA LEU A 297 -14.90 2.88 15.88
C LEU A 297 -16.29 3.29 15.38
N VAL A 298 -17.25 2.36 15.33
CA VAL A 298 -18.60 2.60 14.80
C VAL A 298 -19.63 2.76 15.93
N THR A 299 -19.39 2.10 17.07
CA THR A 299 -20.32 2.09 18.20
C THR A 299 -19.59 2.49 19.47
N ASP A 300 -20.27 3.24 20.34
CA ASP A 300 -19.74 3.68 21.64
C ASP A 300 -19.73 2.55 22.70
N GLN A 301 -19.70 1.28 22.28
CA GLN A 301 -19.73 0.12 23.17
C GLN A 301 -18.34 -0.22 23.73
N GLU A 302 -18.32 -0.96 24.85
CA GLU A 302 -17.13 -1.53 25.50
C GLU A 302 -16.21 -2.28 24.51
N PRO A 303 -14.90 -2.45 24.82
CA PRO A 303 -13.96 -3.12 23.93
C PRO A 303 -14.53 -4.47 23.46
N LEU A 304 -14.59 -4.63 22.13
CA LEU A 304 -15.05 -5.83 21.44
C LEU A 304 -14.34 -7.08 21.97
N ASN A 305 -13.06 -6.94 22.32
CA ASN A 305 -12.23 -8.00 22.86
C ASN A 305 -10.97 -7.41 23.53
N PHE A 306 -10.29 -8.23 24.34
CA PHE A 306 -8.98 -7.92 24.89
C PHE A 306 -8.03 -9.11 24.66
N LEU A 307 -6.86 -8.83 24.09
CA LEU A 307 -5.82 -9.82 23.81
C LEU A 307 -4.75 -9.70 24.92
N PRO A 308 -4.80 -10.54 25.97
CA PRO A 308 -3.83 -10.46 27.06
C PRO A 308 -2.44 -10.92 26.61
N SER A 309 -1.40 -10.45 27.31
CA SER A 309 0.02 -10.80 27.12
C SER A 309 0.68 -10.23 25.87
N PHE A 310 -0.03 -9.45 25.05
CA PHE A 310 0.55 -8.75 23.91
C PHE A 310 0.71 -7.27 24.24
N GLY A 311 1.92 -6.74 24.12
CA GLY A 311 2.19 -5.33 24.45
C GLY A 311 2.17 -4.39 23.25
N GLN A 312 2.26 -4.93 22.03
CA GLN A 312 2.29 -4.11 20.82
C GLN A 312 1.68 -4.86 19.62
N VAL A 313 0.96 -4.12 18.78
CA VAL A 313 0.58 -4.53 17.43
C VAL A 313 1.58 -3.90 16.47
N LEU A 314 2.22 -4.71 15.62
CA LEU A 314 3.14 -4.21 14.60
C LEU A 314 2.39 -3.89 13.30
N THR A 315 1.58 -4.84 12.83
CA THR A 315 0.83 -4.68 11.57
C THR A 315 -0.34 -5.66 11.49
N PHE A 316 -1.25 -5.40 10.55
CA PHE A 316 -2.32 -6.30 10.12
C PHE A 316 -2.08 -6.72 8.67
N SER A 317 -2.46 -7.94 8.33
CA SER A 317 -2.50 -8.36 6.92
C SER A 317 -3.55 -7.54 6.16
N ARG A 318 -3.30 -7.25 4.88
CA ARG A 318 -4.19 -6.37 4.09
C ARG A 318 -5.63 -6.88 4.00
N ASP A 319 -5.82 -8.19 4.02
CA ASP A 319 -7.12 -8.86 4.01
C ASP A 319 -7.80 -8.97 5.39
N GLY A 320 -7.14 -8.51 6.46
CA GLY A 320 -7.63 -8.60 7.84
C GLY A 320 -7.67 -10.02 8.41
N SER A 321 -7.03 -10.99 7.74
CA SER A 321 -7.01 -12.38 8.22
C SER A 321 -6.01 -12.61 9.35
N ALA A 322 -4.98 -11.77 9.48
CA ALA A 322 -3.90 -11.93 10.43
C ALA A 322 -3.34 -10.60 10.97
N ALA A 323 -2.56 -10.71 12.06
CA ALA A 323 -1.82 -9.64 12.70
C ALA A 323 -0.46 -10.16 13.18
N ALA A 324 0.54 -9.28 13.18
CA ALA A 324 1.83 -9.51 13.83
C ALA A 324 1.85 -8.73 15.16
N LEU A 325 2.07 -9.44 16.27
CA LEU A 325 2.04 -8.89 17.63
C LEU A 325 3.36 -9.16 18.35
N VAL A 326 3.69 -8.32 19.32
CA VAL A 326 4.83 -8.54 20.21
C VAL A 326 4.34 -8.89 21.61
N ASN A 327 4.86 -9.99 22.15
CA ASN A 327 4.81 -10.31 23.56
C ASN A 327 6.14 -9.91 24.22
N PHE A 328 6.09 -9.12 25.29
CA PHE A 328 7.27 -8.68 26.06
C PHE A 328 7.65 -9.68 27.17
N ASN A 329 6.91 -10.78 27.30
CA ASN A 329 7.14 -11.89 28.22
C ASN A 329 7.28 -11.44 29.69
N THR A 330 6.52 -10.43 30.09
CA THR A 330 6.59 -9.84 31.44
C THR A 330 6.14 -10.82 32.53
N ASP A 331 5.30 -11.78 32.16
CA ASP A 331 4.72 -12.82 33.00
C ASP A 331 5.55 -14.11 33.07
N ASN A 332 6.56 -14.28 32.20
CA ASN A 332 7.42 -15.45 32.17
C ASN A 332 8.85 -15.11 32.66
N PRO A 333 9.26 -15.58 33.85
CA PRO A 333 10.59 -15.31 34.40
C PRO A 333 11.75 -15.75 33.50
N ASP A 334 11.59 -16.84 32.75
CA ASP A 334 12.63 -17.40 31.88
C ASP A 334 12.82 -16.57 30.60
N LEU A 335 11.80 -15.79 30.22
CA LEU A 335 11.75 -15.00 29.00
C LEU A 335 11.68 -13.48 29.25
N ARG A 336 11.85 -13.03 30.51
CA ARG A 336 11.63 -11.64 30.94
C ARG A 336 12.38 -10.55 30.14
N TYR A 337 13.50 -10.91 29.51
CA TYR A 337 14.33 -10.01 28.70
C TYR A 337 14.30 -10.35 27.21
N THR A 338 13.31 -11.15 26.79
CA THR A 338 13.13 -11.57 25.41
C THR A 338 11.82 -11.01 24.89
N ARG A 339 11.81 -10.64 23.61
CA ARG A 339 10.62 -10.23 22.90
C ARG A 339 10.24 -11.32 21.92
N SER A 340 8.99 -11.71 21.94
CA SER A 340 8.46 -12.77 21.08
C SER A 340 7.56 -12.17 20.01
N LEU A 341 7.87 -12.46 18.76
CA LEU A 341 7.02 -12.15 17.60
C LEU A 341 5.95 -13.23 17.48
N PHE A 342 4.68 -12.81 17.43
CA PHE A 342 3.55 -13.68 17.24
C PHE A 342 2.79 -13.39 15.96
N TYR A 343 2.46 -14.44 15.22
CA TYR A 343 1.42 -14.43 14.20
C TYR A 343 0.09 -14.81 14.85
N VAL A 344 -0.91 -13.94 14.70
CA VAL A 344 -2.26 -14.18 15.20
C VAL A 344 -3.25 -14.07 14.05
N ASN A 345 -4.14 -15.05 13.89
CA ASN A 345 -5.18 -14.99 12.86
C ASN A 345 -6.59 -14.78 13.43
N ASN A 346 -7.53 -14.46 12.53
CA ASN A 346 -8.94 -14.23 12.88
C ASN A 346 -9.71 -15.50 13.32
N ARG A 347 -9.07 -16.68 13.31
CA ARG A 347 -9.61 -17.94 13.83
C ARG A 347 -9.14 -18.25 15.26
N GLY A 348 -8.34 -17.36 15.85
CA GLY A 348 -7.82 -17.51 17.21
C GLY A 348 -6.52 -18.32 17.30
N VAL A 349 -5.88 -18.65 16.18
CA VAL A 349 -4.54 -19.24 16.19
C VAL A 349 -3.57 -18.15 16.66
N LYS A 350 -2.73 -18.49 17.64
CA LYS A 350 -1.62 -17.67 18.14
C LYS A 350 -0.36 -18.51 18.02
N LEU A 351 0.51 -18.14 17.09
CA LEU A 351 1.73 -18.86 16.80
C LEU A 351 2.93 -17.98 17.15
N GLU A 352 3.77 -18.44 18.06
CA GLU A 352 5.07 -17.82 18.30
C GLU A 352 5.97 -18.11 17.10
N VAL A 353 6.48 -17.05 16.49
CA VAL A 353 7.24 -17.10 15.24
C VAL A 353 8.73 -17.00 15.52
N PHE A 354 9.14 -16.09 16.41
CA PHE A 354 10.54 -15.82 16.68
C PHE A 354 10.72 -15.17 18.06
N ASN A 355 11.84 -15.43 18.71
CA ASN A 355 12.24 -14.81 19.97
C ASN A 355 13.59 -14.11 19.79
N THR A 356 13.69 -12.86 20.23
CA THR A 356 14.94 -12.10 20.23
C THR A 356 15.22 -11.49 21.60
N THR A 357 16.51 -11.33 21.92
CA THR A 357 17.00 -10.53 23.05
C THR A 357 17.09 -9.04 22.70
N GLY A 358 17.10 -8.70 21.42
CA GLY A 358 16.97 -7.33 20.92
C GLY A 358 15.51 -6.92 20.74
N SER A 359 15.27 -6.06 19.76
CA SER A 359 13.99 -5.40 19.51
C SER A 359 13.35 -5.90 18.21
N ILE A 360 12.02 -5.95 18.19
CA ILE A 360 11.24 -6.13 16.95
C ILE A 360 10.68 -4.74 16.63
N ILE A 361 11.25 -4.09 15.64
CA ILE A 361 11.02 -2.66 15.38
C ILE A 361 9.77 -2.47 14.56
N ASP A 362 9.70 -3.16 13.43
CA ASP A 362 8.59 -3.07 12.49
C ASP A 362 8.47 -4.37 11.70
N CYS A 363 7.24 -4.67 11.25
CA CYS A 363 6.98 -5.78 10.35
C CYS A 363 5.85 -5.43 9.39
N GLU A 364 5.92 -5.94 8.17
CA GLU A 364 4.88 -5.79 7.15
C GLU A 364 4.63 -7.13 6.44
N PHE A 365 3.36 -7.45 6.20
CA PHE A 365 2.97 -8.63 5.40
C PHE A 365 3.20 -8.36 3.92
N ASN A 366 3.60 -9.38 3.17
CA ASN A 366 3.47 -9.30 1.71
C ASN A 366 2.00 -9.27 1.28
N ALA A 367 1.75 -8.92 0.02
CA ALA A 367 0.40 -8.77 -0.52
C ALA A 367 -0.51 -9.99 -0.32
N ASN A 368 0.05 -11.21 -0.36
CA ASN A 368 -0.70 -12.45 -0.19
C ASN A 368 -0.72 -12.98 1.26
N SER A 369 -0.10 -12.26 2.21
CA SER A 369 -0.03 -12.61 3.63
C SER A 369 0.61 -13.99 3.92
N THR A 370 1.54 -14.42 3.05
CA THR A 370 2.29 -15.67 3.19
C THR A 370 3.67 -15.46 3.81
N HIS A 371 4.19 -14.24 3.72
CA HIS A 371 5.49 -13.86 4.27
C HIS A 371 5.35 -12.60 5.13
N LEU A 372 6.15 -12.54 6.19
CA LEU A 372 6.27 -11.38 7.06
C LEU A 372 7.70 -10.85 6.98
N TYR A 373 7.85 -9.62 6.52
CA TYR A 373 9.14 -8.93 6.47
C TYR A 373 9.28 -8.11 7.73
N CYS A 374 10.42 -8.17 8.39
CA CYS A 374 10.62 -7.45 9.63
C CYS A 374 11.97 -6.76 9.66
N LEU A 375 11.98 -5.59 10.29
CA LEU A 375 13.17 -4.94 10.81
C LEU A 375 13.32 -5.33 12.28
N MET A 376 14.40 -6.02 12.59
CA MET A 376 14.69 -6.50 13.94
C MET A 376 16.09 -6.08 14.36
N THR A 377 16.37 -6.22 15.65
CA THR A 377 17.72 -6.11 16.18
C THR A 377 18.07 -7.31 17.03
N GLU A 378 19.38 -7.55 17.14
CA GLU A 378 19.98 -8.48 18.07
C GLU A 378 20.90 -7.75 19.04
N LEU A 379 20.86 -8.15 20.31
CA LEU A 379 21.75 -7.60 21.32
C LEU A 379 23.18 -8.10 21.08
N ILE A 380 24.13 -7.17 20.98
CA ILE A 380 25.55 -7.48 20.91
C ILE A 380 26.09 -7.61 22.34
N GLU A 381 26.76 -8.73 22.62
CA GLU A 381 27.44 -8.92 23.90
C GLU A 381 28.60 -7.93 24.05
N GLY A 382 28.61 -7.15 25.12
CA GLY A 382 29.67 -6.19 25.41
C GLY A 382 29.44 -5.42 26.70
N ASP A 383 30.42 -4.56 27.05
CA ASP A 383 30.36 -3.71 28.25
C ASP A 383 29.30 -2.60 28.15
N PHE A 384 28.84 -2.29 26.93
CA PHE A 384 27.82 -1.28 26.63
C PHE A 384 26.65 -1.92 25.89
N TYR A 385 25.44 -1.43 26.18
CA TYR A 385 24.24 -1.86 25.47
C TYR A 385 24.32 -1.42 24.01
N GLN A 386 24.38 -2.39 23.10
CA GLN A 386 24.41 -2.16 21.67
C GLN A 386 23.56 -3.21 20.96
N GLU A 387 22.76 -2.76 19.99
CA GLU A 387 21.92 -3.60 19.18
C GLU A 387 22.36 -3.53 17.72
N ASN A 388 22.42 -4.68 17.03
CA ASN A 388 22.69 -4.76 15.60
C ASN A 388 21.39 -4.92 14.81
N PRO A 389 21.01 -3.96 13.96
CA PRO A 389 19.81 -4.04 13.12
C PRO A 389 19.98 -4.97 11.91
N TYR A 390 18.91 -5.67 11.53
CA TYR A 390 18.87 -6.46 10.30
C TYR A 390 17.45 -6.63 9.76
N PHE A 391 17.36 -6.88 8.46
CA PHE A 391 16.15 -7.28 7.77
C PHE A 391 16.03 -8.79 7.67
N VAL A 392 14.80 -9.27 7.83
CA VAL A 392 14.49 -10.69 7.76
C VAL A 392 13.14 -10.91 7.10
N VAL A 393 12.99 -12.04 6.41
CA VAL A 393 11.70 -12.55 5.96
C VAL A 393 11.38 -13.83 6.67
N ILE A 394 10.14 -13.97 7.07
CA ILE A 394 9.61 -15.16 7.71
C ILE A 394 8.55 -15.76 6.80
N ASN A 395 8.74 -17.01 6.39
CA ASN A 395 7.71 -17.78 5.73
C ASN A 395 6.69 -18.26 6.78
N LEU A 396 5.43 -17.86 6.67
CA LEU A 396 4.41 -18.15 7.68
C LEU A 396 3.85 -19.58 7.62
N GLU A 397 4.13 -20.31 6.53
CA GLU A 397 3.76 -21.72 6.38
C GLU A 397 4.84 -22.64 6.98
N THR A 398 6.12 -22.38 6.68
CA THR A 398 7.24 -23.22 7.14
C THR A 398 7.87 -22.74 8.44
N LEU A 399 7.61 -21.49 8.84
CA LEU A 399 8.29 -20.76 9.92
C LEU A 399 9.79 -20.61 9.71
N GLU A 400 10.24 -20.75 8.48
CA GLU A 400 11.63 -20.49 8.12
C GLU A 400 11.92 -18.99 8.15
N LEU A 401 12.99 -18.65 8.85
CA LEU A 401 13.48 -17.29 9.02
C LEU A 401 14.71 -17.10 8.11
N ILE A 402 14.60 -16.15 7.18
CA ILE A 402 15.59 -15.91 6.13
C ILE A 402 16.15 -14.49 6.31
N PRO A 403 17.38 -14.33 6.83
CA PRO A 403 18.04 -13.03 6.91
C PRO A 403 18.28 -12.45 5.52
N LEU A 404 17.95 -11.18 5.32
CA LEU A 404 18.10 -10.49 4.03
C LEU A 404 19.32 -9.56 4.00
N LEU A 405 19.46 -8.73 5.03
CA LEU A 405 20.45 -7.66 5.05
C LEU A 405 20.78 -7.27 6.48
N GLU A 406 22.04 -7.36 6.86
CA GLU A 406 22.55 -6.72 8.07
C GLU A 406 22.75 -5.23 7.81
N LEU A 407 22.40 -4.41 8.79
CA LEU A 407 22.44 -2.96 8.68
C LEU A 407 23.47 -2.40 9.68
N THR A 408 24.05 -1.27 9.34
CA THR A 408 24.89 -0.49 10.26
C THR A 408 24.16 0.78 10.67
N ASN A 409 24.36 1.23 11.90
CA ASN A 409 23.90 2.53 12.40
C ASN A 409 22.37 2.73 12.33
N TYR A 410 21.63 1.99 13.16
CA TYR A 410 20.19 2.15 13.30
C TYR A 410 19.83 3.31 14.23
N GLN A 411 19.15 4.31 13.68
CA GLN A 411 18.34 5.27 14.44
C GLN A 411 17.10 5.62 13.62
N ASP A 412 15.92 5.27 14.14
CA ASP A 412 14.62 5.67 13.59
C ASP A 412 14.41 5.34 12.12
N MET A 413 14.93 4.20 11.67
CA MET A 413 14.71 3.71 10.30
C MET A 413 13.24 3.44 10.07
N ASN A 414 12.72 3.89 8.92
CA ASN A 414 11.40 3.51 8.45
C ASN A 414 11.51 2.59 7.23
N ILE A 415 10.54 1.69 7.13
CA ILE A 415 10.45 0.68 6.09
C ILE A 415 9.10 0.82 5.39
N SER A 416 9.04 0.36 4.14
CA SER A 416 7.78 0.26 3.41
C SER A 416 7.90 -0.82 2.34
N ILE A 417 6.96 -1.77 2.32
CA ILE A 417 6.90 -2.80 1.27
C ILE A 417 6.10 -2.29 0.08
N ALA A 418 6.58 -2.56 -1.13
CA ALA A 418 5.87 -2.25 -2.36
C ALA A 418 4.58 -3.09 -2.46
N PRO A 419 3.41 -2.46 -2.67
CA PRO A 419 2.14 -3.19 -2.76
C PRO A 419 2.09 -4.22 -3.89
N ASP A 420 2.83 -3.97 -4.97
CA ASP A 420 2.93 -4.84 -6.14
C ASP A 420 3.97 -5.97 -5.99
N GLY A 421 4.66 -6.05 -4.85
CA GLY A 421 5.64 -7.09 -4.54
C GLY A 421 7.05 -6.84 -5.09
N LEU A 422 7.37 -5.64 -5.59
CA LEU A 422 8.71 -5.32 -6.11
C LEU A 422 9.84 -5.52 -5.07
N GLY A 423 9.62 -5.08 -3.85
CA GLY A 423 10.65 -5.03 -2.82
C GLY A 423 10.30 -4.09 -1.68
N LEU A 424 11.29 -3.81 -0.83
CA LEU A 424 11.17 -2.96 0.34
C LEU A 424 12.03 -1.70 0.15
N ILE A 425 11.51 -0.55 0.54
CA ILE A 425 12.31 0.68 0.67
C ILE A 425 12.53 1.01 2.13
N PHE A 426 13.67 1.63 2.42
CA PHE A 426 13.98 2.10 3.76
C PHE A 426 14.92 3.31 3.72
N ASP A 427 15.03 4.01 4.85
CA ASP A 427 15.98 5.11 5.03
C ASP A 427 17.12 4.80 5.98
N GLN A 428 18.22 5.54 5.81
CA GLN A 428 19.30 5.66 6.77
C GLN A 428 19.53 7.15 7.06
N VAL A 429 19.11 7.57 8.25
CA VAL A 429 19.23 8.96 8.70
C VAL A 429 20.66 9.27 9.14
N ILE A 430 21.17 10.45 8.74
CA ILE A 430 22.46 10.99 9.18
C ILE A 430 22.18 12.08 10.21
N THR A 431 22.76 11.95 11.40
CA THR A 431 22.58 12.89 12.50
C THR A 431 23.87 13.66 12.83
N ASN A 432 23.74 14.76 13.57
CA ASN A 432 24.87 15.56 14.04
C ASN A 432 25.55 15.00 15.32
N GLU A 433 24.98 13.97 15.92
CA GLU A 433 25.58 13.31 17.08
C GLU A 433 26.69 12.35 16.60
N PRO A 434 27.91 12.41 17.17
CA PRO A 434 28.95 11.48 16.81
C PRO A 434 28.50 10.06 17.18
N GLN A 435 28.31 9.23 16.17
CA GLN A 435 28.05 7.80 16.36
C GLN A 435 29.20 7.21 17.17
N ALA A 436 28.86 6.45 18.20
CA ALA A 436 29.82 5.71 19.02
C ALA A 436 30.38 4.50 18.23
N ASN A 437 31.02 4.77 17.09
CA ASN A 437 31.86 3.82 16.35
C ASN A 437 32.93 4.60 15.59
N GLN A 438 34.08 4.74 16.24
CA GLN A 438 35.35 4.96 15.57
C GLN A 438 35.71 3.69 14.79
N ASP A 439 36.44 3.88 13.69
CA ASP A 439 37.10 2.86 12.86
C ASP A 439 36.29 2.29 11.67
N ASN A 440 35.93 3.14 10.68
CA ASN A 440 36.11 2.83 9.22
C ASN A 440 35.45 3.79 8.20
N TYR A 441 35.12 5.04 8.55
CA TYR A 441 34.58 5.99 7.55
C TYR A 441 35.59 7.03 7.08
N ARG A 442 36.56 6.63 6.23
CA ARG A 442 37.43 7.59 5.51
C ARG A 442 36.91 8.00 4.11
N GLN A 443 35.78 7.47 3.65
CA GLN A 443 35.24 7.79 2.32
C GLN A 443 33.92 8.56 2.32
N VAL A 444 33.13 8.52 3.41
CA VAL A 444 31.87 9.29 3.52
C VAL A 444 32.12 10.72 4.07
N GLU A 445 33.21 10.94 4.80
CA GLU A 445 33.60 12.28 5.26
C GLU A 445 33.84 13.27 4.12
N ALA A 446 34.32 12.82 2.95
CA ALA A 446 34.63 13.73 1.84
C ALA A 446 33.37 14.36 1.22
N VAL A 447 32.24 13.66 1.23
CA VAL A 447 30.96 14.22 0.77
C VAL A 447 30.34 15.09 1.87
N SER A 448 30.37 14.62 3.13
CA SER A 448 29.85 15.36 4.29
C SER A 448 30.58 16.69 4.56
N TYR A 449 31.90 16.77 4.33
CA TYR A 449 32.68 18.01 4.52
C TYR A 449 32.42 19.05 3.42
N LEU A 450 32.08 18.63 2.21
CA LEU A 450 31.71 19.54 1.13
C LEU A 450 30.31 20.14 1.34
N PHE A 451 29.38 19.37 1.91
CA PHE A 451 28.04 19.86 2.24
C PHE A 451 28.02 20.81 3.45
N SER A 452 28.83 20.56 4.48
CA SER A 452 28.85 21.41 5.69
C SER A 452 29.47 22.79 5.47
N GLN A 453 30.34 22.96 4.46
CA GLN A 453 30.92 24.27 4.14
C GLN A 453 30.00 25.18 3.31
N LEU A 454 28.95 24.64 2.69
CA LEU A 454 27.99 25.41 1.90
C LEU A 454 26.83 26.00 2.73
N THR A 455 26.68 25.61 4.01
CA THR A 455 25.55 26.00 4.87
C THR A 455 25.91 26.97 6.00
N ASN A 456 27.11 27.57 5.98
CA ASN A 456 27.52 28.60 6.95
C ASN A 456 26.85 29.98 6.72
N SER A 457 25.52 30.01 6.66
CA SER A 457 24.73 31.21 6.95
C SER A 457 23.90 30.95 8.19
N VAL A 458 24.30 31.59 9.27
CA VAL A 458 23.63 31.62 10.57
C VAL A 458 22.24 32.24 10.42
N GLU A 459 21.21 31.40 10.24
CA GLU A 459 19.83 31.69 10.60
C GLU A 459 19.26 30.49 11.39
N THR A 460 19.15 30.68 12.69
CA THR A 460 18.67 29.70 13.68
C THR A 460 17.20 29.28 13.47
N ARG A 461 16.96 27.96 13.62
CA ARG A 461 15.71 27.17 13.77
C ARG A 461 15.27 26.35 12.54
N GLN A 462 16.02 25.31 12.17
CA GLN A 462 15.61 24.38 11.09
C GLN A 462 16.10 22.96 11.35
N ASN A 463 15.59 22.31 12.39
CA ASN A 463 16.16 21.03 12.79
C ASN A 463 15.07 19.97 12.68
N LEU A 464 15.12 19.22 11.58
CA LEU A 464 14.50 17.90 11.52
C LEU A 464 15.07 17.07 12.67
N ARG A 465 14.24 16.27 13.34
CA ARG A 465 14.67 15.48 14.48
C ARG A 465 14.25 14.03 14.34
N THR A 466 15.11 13.16 14.83
CA THR A 466 14.81 11.76 15.10
C THR A 466 13.80 11.67 16.26
N ASN A 467 13.19 10.51 16.47
CA ASN A 467 12.33 10.26 17.63
C ASN A 467 13.13 10.34 18.95
N SER A 468 14.43 10.00 18.91
CA SER A 468 15.36 10.21 20.03
C SER A 468 15.73 11.68 20.28
N GLY A 469 15.36 12.58 19.37
CA GLY A 469 15.61 14.02 19.47
C GLY A 469 16.91 14.50 18.85
N ALA A 470 17.73 13.61 18.28
CA ALA A 470 18.93 13.96 17.53
C ALA A 470 18.56 14.76 16.27
N GLU A 471 19.40 15.71 15.87
CA GLU A 471 19.14 16.51 14.68
C GLU A 471 19.55 15.76 13.43
N ILE A 472 18.62 15.71 12.47
CA ILE A 472 18.80 15.09 11.17
C ILE A 472 19.44 16.11 10.24
N ILE A 473 20.63 15.78 9.74
CA ILE A 473 21.41 16.61 8.81
C ILE A 473 21.45 16.03 7.40
N GLY A 474 20.97 14.79 7.20
CA GLY A 474 20.90 14.12 5.92
C GLY A 474 20.15 12.80 6.02
N GLY A 475 19.94 12.14 4.89
CA GLY A 475 19.36 10.80 4.85
C GLY A 475 19.47 10.20 3.45
N ASN A 476 19.72 8.90 3.40
CA ASN A 476 19.78 8.13 2.15
C ASN A 476 18.58 7.19 2.09
N LEU A 477 18.02 7.02 0.90
CA LEU A 477 16.95 6.06 0.65
C LEU A 477 17.50 4.85 -0.11
N TRP A 478 17.08 3.67 0.30
CA TRP A 478 17.53 2.40 -0.26
C TRP A 478 16.35 1.59 -0.76
N LEU A 479 16.55 0.84 -1.84
CA LEU A 479 15.63 -0.16 -2.37
C LEU A 479 16.27 -1.54 -2.24
N LEU A 480 15.62 -2.42 -1.49
CA LEU A 480 15.93 -3.83 -1.44
C LEU A 480 14.97 -4.58 -2.36
N LEU A 481 15.45 -4.95 -3.54
CA LEU A 481 14.70 -5.77 -4.50
C LEU A 481 14.61 -7.19 -3.97
N ILE A 482 13.39 -7.72 -3.92
CA ILE A 482 13.11 -9.06 -3.41
C ILE A 482 12.50 -9.89 -4.54
N PRO A 483 13.06 -11.06 -4.85
CA PRO A 483 12.54 -11.89 -5.92
C PRO A 483 11.09 -12.35 -5.61
N PRO A 484 10.20 -12.38 -6.62
CA PRO A 484 8.79 -12.71 -6.42
C PRO A 484 8.57 -14.19 -6.05
N THR A 485 9.47 -15.10 -6.40
CA THR A 485 9.31 -16.55 -6.17
C THR A 485 10.41 -17.10 -5.28
N GLU A 486 9.99 -17.82 -4.24
CA GLU A 486 10.79 -18.60 -3.27
C GLU A 486 12.20 -18.04 -3.00
N LEU A 487 12.38 -17.43 -1.81
CA LEU A 487 13.63 -16.90 -1.27
C LEU A 487 14.76 -17.94 -1.07
N ASN A 488 14.68 -19.09 -1.75
CA ASN A 488 15.66 -20.18 -1.71
C ASN A 488 17.04 -19.76 -2.24
N ASP A 489 17.14 -18.65 -3.00
CA ASP A 489 18.40 -18.08 -3.46
C ASP A 489 18.51 -16.59 -3.12
N LEU A 490 19.11 -16.30 -1.96
CA LEU A 490 19.42 -14.95 -1.48
C LEU A 490 20.31 -14.13 -2.43
N ARG A 491 20.97 -14.75 -3.43
CA ARG A 491 21.78 -14.02 -4.43
C ARG A 491 20.95 -13.15 -5.36
N GLN A 492 19.64 -13.34 -5.39
CA GLN A 492 18.72 -12.54 -6.19
C GLN A 492 18.24 -11.28 -5.45
N VAL A 493 18.55 -11.16 -4.16
CA VAL A 493 18.32 -9.93 -3.40
C VAL A 493 19.35 -8.89 -3.83
N SER A 494 18.89 -7.74 -4.29
CA SER A 494 19.74 -6.63 -4.74
C SER A 494 19.45 -5.39 -3.91
N LEU A 495 20.50 -4.74 -3.43
CA LEU A 495 20.41 -3.47 -2.70
C LEU A 495 20.85 -2.34 -3.62
N GLU A 496 19.96 -1.37 -3.83
CA GLU A 496 20.18 -0.20 -4.66
C GLU A 496 20.00 1.08 -3.84
N GLU A 497 20.98 1.99 -3.90
CA GLU A 497 20.81 3.34 -3.35
C GLU A 497 19.98 4.17 -4.32
N LEU A 498 18.88 4.75 -3.83
CA LEU A 498 18.06 5.63 -4.62
C LEU A 498 18.72 7.02 -4.71
N PRO A 499 18.61 7.73 -5.86
CA PRO A 499 19.25 9.03 -6.06
C PRO A 499 18.47 10.18 -5.36
N PHE A 500 17.94 9.92 -4.17
CA PHE A 500 17.12 10.82 -3.38
C PHE A 500 17.74 10.99 -2.00
N VAL A 501 17.70 12.22 -1.49
CA VAL A 501 18.22 12.55 -0.16
C VAL A 501 17.04 12.92 0.74
N GLY A 502 16.75 12.06 1.70
CA GLY A 502 15.55 12.13 2.51
C GLY A 502 15.41 10.97 3.50
N PHE A 503 14.26 10.91 4.17
CA PHE A 503 13.93 9.87 5.14
C PHE A 503 12.41 9.61 5.17
N ARG A 504 11.97 8.58 5.89
CA ARG A 504 10.57 8.13 5.95
C ARG A 504 9.99 7.83 4.56
N PRO A 505 10.59 6.95 3.75
CA PRO A 505 10.04 6.62 2.45
C PRO A 505 8.78 5.75 2.61
N GLN A 506 7.78 5.99 1.77
CA GLN A 506 6.62 5.11 1.64
C GLN A 506 6.28 4.89 0.17
N TRP A 507 6.01 3.64 -0.20
CA TRP A 507 5.41 3.33 -1.49
C TRP A 507 3.97 3.85 -1.55
N SER A 508 3.56 4.33 -2.72
CA SER A 508 2.15 4.59 -3.00
C SER A 508 1.37 3.25 -3.01
N PRO A 509 0.17 3.19 -2.38
CA PRO A 509 -0.65 1.98 -2.28
C PRO A 509 -1.12 1.33 -3.59
#